data_AF-A0A2E9YPY1-F1
#
_entry.id   AF-A0A2E9YPY1-F1
#
_cell.length_a   1.000
_cell.length_b   1.000
_cell.length_c   1.000
_cell.angle_alpha   90.00
_cell.angle_beta   90.00
_cell.angle_gamma   90.00
#
_symmetry.space_group_name_H-M   'P 1'
#
loop_
_entity.id
_entity.type
_entity.pdbx_description
1 polymer ?
#
loop_
_entity_poly.entity_id
_entity_poly.type
_entity_poly.pdbx_seq_one_letter_code
_entity_poly.pdbx_strand_id
1 'polypeptide(L)' 'MTTEEASVITTGSTEIDRRLGGGIPYNTVMLIEGQDASGKSTFAQQLLWGTLNSGHKAT' A
#
# COMPACT_ATOMS: atom_id res chain seq x y z
N MET A 1 17.84 8.75 20.17
CA MET A 1 17.22 8.28 18.92
C MET A 1 15.73 8.40 19.09
N THR A 2 15.13 9.47 18.57
CA THR A 2 13.67 9.63 18.52
C THR A 2 13.14 8.59 17.54
N THR A 3 12.41 7.60 18.04
CA THR A 3 11.67 6.64 17.22
C THR A 3 10.63 7.45 16.45
N GLU A 4 10.84 7.70 15.16
CA GLU A 4 9.77 8.22 14.32
C GLU A 4 8.68 7.16 14.29
N GLU A 5 7.50 7.49 14.80
CA GLU A 5 6.28 6.70 14.60
C GLU A 5 6.15 6.46 13.10
N ALA A 6 6.30 5.21 12.66
CA ALA A 6 6.23 4.86 11.26
C ALA A 6 4.84 5.24 10.74
N SER A 7 4.76 6.31 9.94
CA SER A 7 3.51 6.67 9.30
C SER A 7 3.10 5.54 8.35
N VAL A 8 1.80 5.22 8.31
CA VAL A 8 1.26 4.14 7.48
C VAL A 8 0.32 4.76 6.46
N ILE A 9 0.44 4.33 5.21
CA ILE A 9 -0.45 4.73 4.11
C ILE A 9 -1.52 3.65 3.95
N THR A 10 -2.79 4.03 4.00
CA THR A 10 -3.90 3.11 3.72
C THR A 10 -3.98 2.75 2.23
N THR A 11 -4.35 1.51 1.96
CA THR A 11 -4.62 1.00 0.60
C THR A 11 -6.05 1.27 0.13
N GLY A 12 -6.85 1.98 0.93
CA GLY A 12 -8.27 2.24 0.65
C GLY A 12 -9.17 1.01 0.79
N SER A 13 -8.63 -0.12 1.27
CA SER A 13 -9.37 -1.35 1.55
C SER A 13 -8.97 -1.90 2.92
N THR A 14 -9.93 -1.96 3.84
CA THR A 14 -9.72 -2.45 5.20
C THR A 14 -9.16 -3.88 5.23
N GLU A 15 -9.59 -4.75 4.31
CA GLU A 15 -9.11 -6.13 4.25
C GLU A 15 -7.64 -6.18 3.79
N ILE A 16 -7.25 -5.38 2.81
CA ILE A 16 -5.87 -5.33 2.33
C ILE A 16 -4.96 -4.74 3.41
N ASP A 17 -5.38 -3.64 4.05
CA ASP A 17 -4.63 -3.02 5.15
C ASP A 17 -4.41 -4.03 6.28
N ARG A 18 -5.45 -4.77 6.69
CA ARG A 18 -5.35 -5.84 7.68
C ARG A 18 -4.34 -6.92 7.26
N ARG A 19 -4.35 -7.34 5.99
CA ARG A 19 -3.42 -8.35 5.46
C ARG A 19 -1.97 -7.87 5.45
N LEU A 20 -1.75 -6.56 5.30
CA LEU A 20 -0.44 -5.91 5.32
C LEU A 20 0.01 -5.51 6.73
N GLY A 21 -0.77 -5.80 7.78
CA GLY A 21 -0.43 -5.44 9.16
C GLY A 21 -0.82 -4.02 9.56
N GLY A 22 -1.76 -3.40 8.85
CA GLY A 22 -2.30 -2.06 9.14
C GLY A 22 -2.22 -1.08 7.96
N GLY A 23 -1.56 -1.45 6.87
CA GLY A 23 -1.38 -0.64 5.67
C GLY A 23 0.06 -0.73 5.13
N ILE A 24 0.45 0.22 4.28
CA ILE A 24 1.80 0.30 3.70
C ILE A 24 2.69 1.17 4.59
N PRO A 25 3.81 0.67 5.13
CA PRO A 25 4.73 1.51 5.88
C PRO A 25 5.35 2.61 5.01
N TYR A 26 5.43 3.84 5.53
CA TYR A 26 6.04 4.96 4.81
C TYR A 26 7.52 4.72 4.52
N ASN A 27 8.04 5.33 3.45
CA ASN A 27 9.42 5.18 2.99
C ASN A 27 9.87 3.71 2.75
N THR A 28 8.96 2.87 2.26
CA THR A 28 9.24 1.45 1.95
C THR A 28 9.25 1.20 0.44
N VAL A 29 10.07 0.23 0.02
CA VAL A 29 10.01 -0.37 -1.32
C VAL A 29 9.29 -1.71 -1.23
N MET A 30 8.26 -1.92 -2.05
CA MET A 30 7.46 -3.15 -2.08
C MET A 30 7.60 -3.86 -3.43
N LEU A 31 7.85 -5.18 -3.40
CA LEU A 31 7.83 -6.06 -4.57
C LEU A 31 6.49 -6.80 -4.62
N ILE A 32 5.81 -6.74 -5.77
CA ILE A 32 4.57 -7.49 -6.03
C ILE A 32 4.89 -8.61 -7.02
N GLU A 33 4.90 -9.85 -6.55
CA GLU A 33 5.14 -11.05 -7.36
C GLU A 33 3.93 -11.99 -7.39
N GLY A 34 3.86 -12.81 -8.44
CA GLY A 34 2.80 -13.79 -8.65
C GLY A 34 2.78 -14.34 -10.07
N GLN A 35 2.06 -15.45 -10.28
CA GLN A 35 1.88 -16.09 -11.58
C GLN A 35 1.17 -15.17 -12.60
N ASP A 36 1.22 -15.55 -13.87
CA ASP A 36 0.51 -14.83 -14.93
C ASP A 36 -0.99 -14.77 -14.65
N ALA A 37 -1.59 -13.63 -14.96
CA ALA A 37 -3.00 -13.32 -14.67
C ALA A 37 -3.42 -13.38 -13.18
N SER A 38 -2.49 -13.41 -12.22
CA SER A 38 -2.82 -13.41 -10.78
C SER A 38 -3.35 -12.08 -10.22
N GLY A 39 -3.54 -11.06 -11.08
CA GLY A 39 -4.06 -9.76 -10.68
C GLY A 39 -3.02 -8.75 -10.16
N LYS A 40 -1.72 -8.95 -10.40
CA LYS A 40 -0.64 -8.03 -9.94
C LYS A 40 -0.91 -6.57 -10.30
N SER A 41 -1.26 -6.29 -11.56
CA SER A 41 -1.55 -4.93 -12.05
C SER A 41 -2.82 -4.35 -11.40
N THR A 42 -3.84 -5.19 -11.17
CA THR A 42 -5.07 -4.78 -10.48
C THR A 42 -4.77 -4.44 -9.02
N PHE A 43 -3.94 -5.25 -8.36
CA PHE A 43 -3.52 -4.97 -6.98
C PHE A 43 -2.71 -3.67 -6.91
N ALA A 44 -1.75 -3.45 -7.80
CA ALA A 44 -0.99 -2.20 -7.86
C ALA A 44 -1.89 -0.97 -8.08
N GLN A 45 -2.91 -1.09 -8.95
CA GLN A 45 -3.90 -0.03 -9.15
C GLN A 45 -4.75 0.22 -7.90
N GLN A 46 -5.13 -0.81 -7.14
CA GLN A 46 -5.84 -0.65 -5.87
C GLN A 46 -5.00 0.12 -4.86
N LEU A 47 -3.71 -0.20 -4.74
CA LEU A 47 -2.79 0.54 -3.87
C LEU A 47 -2.72 2.02 -4.30
N LEU A 48 -2.53 2.29 -5.59
CA LEU A 48 -2.49 3.64 -6.16
C LEU A 48 -3.79 4.43 -5.92
N TRP A 49 -4.94 3.79 -6.14
CA TRP A 49 -6.23 4.43 -5.93
C TRP A 49 -6.46 4.75 -4.45
N GLY A 50 -6.11 3.84 -3.55
CA GLY A 50 -6.22 4.04 -2.11
C GLY A 50 -5.31 5.14 -1.59
N THR A 51 -4.07 5.23 -2.09
CA THR A 51 -3.15 6.31 -1.73
C THR A 51 -3.67 7.66 -2.21
N LEU A 52 -4.17 7.76 -3.46
CA LEU A 52 -4.76 8.99 -3.99
C LEU A 52 -6.01 9.42 -3.21
N ASN A 53 -6.91 8.50 -2.88
CA ASN A 53 -8.13 8.79 -2.13
C ASN A 53 -7.87 9.21 -0.67
N SER A 54 -6.75 8.79 -0.09
CA SER A 54 -6.34 9.24 1.25
C SER A 54 -5.61 10.59 1.25
N GLY A 55 -5.56 11.27 0.10
CA GLY A 55 -4.94 12.59 -0.05
C GLY A 55 -3.44 12.56 -0.32
N HIS A 56 -2.85 11.38 -0.54
CA HIS A 56 -1.46 11.25 -0.95
C HIS A 56 -1.31 11.50 -2.46
N LYS A 57 -0.08 11.78 -2.88
CA LYS A 57 0.27 11.96 -4.29
C LYS A 57 1.00 10.73 -4.78
N ALA A 58 0.74 10.34 -6.03
CA ALA A 58 1.55 9.39 -6.79
C ALA A 58 2.21 10.15 -7.95
N THR A 59 3.50 9.92 -8.19
CA THR A 59 4.30 10.62 -9.22
C THR A 59 5.12 9.62 -9.99
#